data_AF-A0A1G5XP35-F1
#
_entry.id   AF-A0A1G5XP35-F1
#
_cell.length_a   1.000
_cell.length_b   1.000
_cell.length_c   1.000
_cell.angle_alpha   90.00
_cell.angle_beta   90.00
_cell.angle_gamma   90.00
#
_symmetry.space_group_name_H-M   'P 1'
#
loop_
_entity.id
_entity.type
_entity.pdbx_description
1 polymer ?
#
loop_
_entity_poly.entity_id
_entity_poly.type
_entity_poly.pdbx_seq_one_letter_code
_entity_poly.pdbx_strand_id
1 'polypeptide(L)'
;MFCPKCGKEITDGSKFCKHCGCKIKPKDSPNANNTAGTSSVASAPASNDEKNKKIIIGVLIAAIVILAIVFVGFSTGLFNGDSGSADNVQTSQPAASTSSKPVSLGSFPVSEAPDLAQAIKNSGGNFPVSFKSLSLSKSQCLYILSKAITEIGSGHPDATISVGNPDYASHPSGRDSSQSIARENYVDMSSRFSSWIERNGYVPNYVGIYTGGVADISPSRMLDICVSILIDYGKTHNLPDSINV
;
A
#
# COMPACT_ATOMS: atom_id res chain seq x y z
N MET A 1 20.78 -20.72 -13.60
CA MET A 1 20.60 -19.40 -12.93
C MET A 1 19.14 -19.22 -12.48
N PHE A 2 18.79 -18.15 -11.76
CA PHE A 2 17.40 -17.88 -11.32
C PHE A 2 16.78 -16.68 -12.08
N CYS A 3 15.49 -16.73 -12.46
CA CYS A 3 14.83 -15.56 -13.09
C CYS A 3 14.74 -14.42 -12.06
N PRO A 4 15.20 -13.21 -12.39
CA PRO A 4 15.18 -12.07 -11.49
C PRO A 4 13.76 -11.57 -11.17
N LYS A 5 12.76 -11.94 -11.99
CA LYS A 5 11.36 -11.55 -11.79
C LYS A 5 10.60 -12.50 -10.85
N CYS A 6 10.77 -13.81 -11.00
CA CYS A 6 9.94 -14.80 -10.29
C CYS A 6 10.72 -15.77 -9.39
N GLY A 7 12.05 -15.67 -9.35
CA GLY A 7 12.91 -16.46 -8.46
C GLY A 7 13.01 -17.95 -8.77
N LYS A 8 12.36 -18.45 -9.83
CA LYS A 8 12.43 -19.86 -10.23
C LYS A 8 13.72 -20.14 -11.00
N GLU A 9 14.23 -21.35 -10.83
CA GLU A 9 15.41 -21.83 -11.54
C GLU A 9 15.14 -21.90 -13.04
N ILE A 10 16.10 -21.40 -13.82
CA ILE A 10 16.08 -21.39 -15.28
C ILE A 10 17.44 -21.85 -15.82
N THR A 11 17.41 -22.46 -16.99
CA THR A 11 18.61 -22.93 -17.68
C THR A 11 19.49 -21.73 -18.07
N ASP A 12 20.80 -21.88 -17.92
CA ASP A 12 21.76 -20.85 -18.35
C ASP A 12 21.66 -20.63 -19.87
N GLY A 13 21.68 -19.37 -20.30
CA GLY A 13 21.48 -19.00 -21.71
C GLY A 13 20.01 -18.89 -22.18
N SER A 14 19.03 -19.12 -21.31
CA SER A 14 17.60 -18.90 -21.64
C SER A 14 17.36 -17.44 -22.04
N LYS A 15 16.71 -17.19 -23.19
CA LYS A 15 16.27 -15.82 -23.59
C LYS A 15 15.07 -15.32 -22.78
N PHE A 16 14.25 -16.24 -22.28
CA PHE A 16 13.03 -15.97 -21.52
C PHE A 16 12.84 -17.01 -20.41
N CYS A 17 12.20 -16.63 -19.30
CA CYS A 17 11.83 -17.56 -18.24
C CYS A 17 10.58 -18.36 -18.62
N LYS A 18 10.72 -19.69 -18.64
CA LYS A 18 9.63 -20.64 -18.91
C LYS A 18 8.46 -20.59 -17.92
N HIS A 19 8.66 -19.96 -16.76
CA HIS A 19 7.65 -19.95 -15.70
C HIS A 19 6.85 -18.64 -15.58
N CYS A 20 7.41 -17.51 -16.00
CA CYS A 20 6.73 -16.20 -15.86
C CYS A 20 6.84 -15.32 -17.11
N GLY A 21 7.53 -15.77 -18.17
CA GLY A 21 7.72 -15.03 -19.41
C GLY A 21 8.74 -13.87 -19.35
N CYS A 22 9.44 -13.67 -18.23
CA CYS A 22 10.45 -12.60 -18.08
C CYS A 22 11.57 -12.76 -19.13
N LYS A 23 11.95 -11.70 -19.87
CA LYS A 23 13.17 -11.70 -20.71
C LYS A 23 14.41 -11.78 -19.83
N ILE A 24 15.41 -12.53 -20.26
CA ILE A 24 16.64 -12.79 -19.53
C ILE A 24 17.82 -12.29 -20.35
N LYS A 25 18.66 -11.43 -19.74
CA LYS A 25 19.88 -10.93 -20.36
C LYS A 25 21.05 -11.82 -19.92
N PRO A 26 21.77 -12.49 -20.84
CA PRO A 26 22.98 -13.24 -20.49
C PRO A 26 24.04 -12.29 -19.91
N LYS A 27 24.70 -12.71 -18.83
CA LYS A 27 25.88 -12.03 -18.30
C LYS A 27 27.12 -12.83 -18.69
N ASP A 28 27.79 -12.42 -19.74
CA ASP A 28 29.21 -12.72 -19.92
C ASP A 28 30.02 -11.73 -19.05
N SER A 29 31.04 -12.23 -18.37
CA SER A 29 31.98 -11.52 -17.49
C SER A 29 33.39 -12.04 -17.81
N PRO A 30 34.55 -11.41 -17.46
CA PRO A 30 34.87 -10.04 -16.99
C PRO A 30 35.91 -9.32 -17.90
N ASN A 31 36.08 -7.99 -17.82
CA ASN A 31 37.37 -7.28 -17.68
C ASN A 31 37.21 -5.74 -17.71
N ALA A 32 38.10 -5.09 -16.97
CA ALA A 32 38.42 -3.68 -16.87
C ALA A 32 38.54 -2.93 -18.21
N ASN A 33 38.19 -1.64 -18.21
CA ASN A 33 39.20 -0.59 -18.26
C ASN A 33 38.62 0.82 -18.07
N ASN A 34 39.43 1.61 -17.37
CA ASN A 34 39.35 3.03 -17.07
C ASN A 34 39.04 3.90 -18.31
N THR A 35 38.40 5.06 -18.10
CA THR A 35 38.93 6.36 -18.53
C THR A 35 38.27 7.46 -17.71
N ALA A 36 39.03 7.98 -16.74
CA ALA A 36 38.86 9.34 -16.25
C ALA A 36 39.40 10.30 -17.32
N GLY A 37 38.61 11.32 -17.66
CA GLY A 37 38.98 12.38 -18.60
C GLY A 37 38.33 13.69 -18.16
N THR A 38 39.15 14.73 -18.11
CA THR A 38 39.02 15.95 -17.32
C THR A 38 38.50 17.15 -18.14
N SER A 39 37.75 18.04 -17.47
CA SER A 39 37.62 19.50 -17.67
C SER A 39 36.86 20.13 -18.85
N SER A 40 35.82 20.91 -18.45
CA SER A 40 35.47 22.31 -18.81
C SER A 40 35.31 22.75 -20.28
N VAL A 41 34.16 23.34 -20.62
CA VAL A 41 33.93 24.81 -20.80
C VAL A 41 32.49 25.05 -21.29
N ALA A 42 31.92 26.16 -20.80
CA ALA A 42 30.57 26.68 -21.00
C ALA A 42 30.23 27.12 -22.44
N SER A 43 28.93 27.16 -22.77
CA SER A 43 28.14 28.39 -23.00
C SER A 43 26.76 28.09 -23.59
N ALA A 44 25.75 28.80 -23.11
CA ALA A 44 24.36 28.77 -23.56
C ALA A 44 24.17 29.34 -24.98
N PRO A 45 22.96 29.19 -25.55
CA PRO A 45 22.12 30.40 -25.60
C PRO A 45 20.65 30.17 -25.19
N ALA A 46 20.04 31.30 -24.83
CA ALA A 46 18.68 31.47 -24.36
C ALA A 46 17.62 31.28 -25.46
N SER A 47 16.44 30.81 -25.07
CA SER A 47 15.18 31.13 -25.73
C SER A 47 14.18 31.56 -24.65
N ASN A 48 13.99 32.87 -24.52
CA ASN A 48 12.83 33.45 -23.87
C ASN A 48 11.74 33.60 -24.93
N ASP A 49 10.58 33.02 -24.69
CA ASP A 49 9.26 33.52 -25.11
C ASP A 49 8.22 32.71 -24.34
N GLU A 50 7.59 33.22 -23.29
CA GLU A 50 6.48 34.20 -23.24
C GLU A 50 5.12 33.48 -23.07
N LYS A 51 4.30 34.02 -22.14
CA LYS A 51 2.82 34.16 -22.17
C LYS A 51 2.02 33.61 -20.96
N ASN A 52 1.64 34.57 -20.10
CA ASN A 52 0.26 34.87 -19.67
C ASN A 52 -0.43 34.01 -18.58
N LYS A 53 -0.08 34.28 -17.31
CA LYS A 53 -0.96 34.11 -16.14
C LYS A 53 -2.03 35.20 -16.13
N LYS A 54 -3.27 34.94 -16.57
CA LYS A 54 -4.46 35.75 -16.19
C LYS A 54 -5.85 35.16 -16.54
N ILE A 55 -5.99 33.86 -16.84
CA ILE A 55 -7.30 33.24 -17.15
C ILE A 55 -7.50 31.90 -16.39
N ILE A 56 -7.37 31.90 -15.06
CA ILE A 56 -7.79 30.75 -14.22
C ILE A 56 -8.66 31.21 -13.03
N ILE A 57 -8.58 32.48 -12.63
CA ILE A 57 -9.32 33.01 -11.48
C ILE A 57 -10.81 33.27 -11.81
N GLY A 58 -11.15 33.56 -13.08
CA GLY A 58 -12.56 33.77 -13.48
C GLY A 58 -13.40 32.49 -13.53
N VAL A 59 -12.80 31.35 -13.88
CA VAL A 59 -13.52 30.07 -14.01
C VAL A 59 -13.80 29.45 -12.63
N LEU A 60 -12.90 29.64 -11.66
CA LEU A 60 -13.10 29.20 -10.28
C LEU A 60 -14.21 29.98 -9.56
N ILE A 61 -14.33 31.29 -9.79
CA ILE A 61 -15.37 32.11 -9.14
C ILE A 61 -16.75 31.80 -9.72
N ALA A 62 -16.87 31.60 -11.05
CA ALA A 62 -18.15 31.23 -11.67
C ALA A 62 -18.65 29.84 -11.22
N ALA A 63 -17.75 28.86 -11.04
CA ALA A 63 -18.11 27.52 -10.57
C ALA A 63 -18.58 27.52 -9.09
N ILE A 64 -18.00 28.36 -8.24
CA ILE A 64 -18.40 28.49 -6.82
C ILE A 64 -19.79 29.13 -6.70
N VAL A 65 -20.11 30.13 -7.52
CA VAL A 65 -21.44 30.77 -7.52
C VAL A 65 -22.52 29.79 -7.98
N ILE A 66 -22.23 28.93 -8.97
CA ILE A 66 -23.18 27.91 -9.44
C ILE A 66 -23.43 26.84 -8.36
N LEU A 67 -22.39 26.41 -7.62
CA LEU A 67 -22.54 25.47 -6.50
C LEU A 67 -23.34 26.02 -5.31
N ALA A 68 -23.20 27.33 -5.02
CA ALA A 68 -23.96 27.97 -3.96
C ALA A 68 -25.46 28.08 -4.30
N ILE A 69 -25.82 28.30 -5.57
CA ILE A 69 -27.23 28.37 -5.99
C ILE A 69 -27.91 26.99 -5.90
N VAL A 70 -27.18 25.90 -6.15
CA VAL A 70 -27.69 24.53 -6.01
C VAL A 70 -27.94 24.15 -4.54
N PHE A 71 -27.17 24.69 -3.59
CA PHE A 71 -27.35 24.43 -2.16
C PHE A 71 -28.47 25.26 -1.50
N VAL A 72 -28.83 26.42 -2.06
CA VAL A 72 -29.93 27.27 -1.52
C VAL A 72 -31.32 26.79 -2.00
N GLY A 73 -31.38 25.89 -3.00
CA GLY A 73 -32.63 25.39 -3.57
C GLY A 73 -33.20 24.10 -2.94
N PHE A 74 -32.56 23.49 -1.94
CA PHE A 74 -32.95 22.15 -1.44
C PHE A 74 -33.33 22.08 0.06
N SER A 75 -33.70 23.20 0.67
CA SER A 75 -34.12 23.26 2.09
C SER A 75 -35.59 23.62 2.30
N THR A 76 -36.48 23.19 1.39
CA THR A 76 -37.93 23.17 1.68
C THR A 76 -38.54 21.81 1.35
N GLY A 77 -39.00 21.12 2.39
CA GLY A 77 -39.57 19.77 2.37
C GLY A 77 -39.48 19.17 3.77
N LEU A 78 -40.25 19.71 4.72
CA LEU A 78 -41.51 19.09 5.18
C LEU A 78 -41.35 17.64 5.61
N PHE A 79 -40.95 17.43 6.86
CA PHE A 79 -41.39 16.28 7.66
C PHE A 79 -41.86 16.78 9.02
N ASN A 80 -43.17 16.73 9.21
CA ASN A 80 -43.90 16.97 10.44
C ASN A 80 -44.17 15.64 11.14
N GLY A 81 -44.15 15.64 12.48
CA GLY A 81 -44.76 14.62 13.34
C GLY A 81 -43.76 13.77 14.12
N ASP A 82 -43.95 13.45 15.38
CA ASP A 82 -44.85 13.90 16.44
C ASP A 82 -44.20 13.44 17.75
N SER A 83 -44.50 14.11 18.85
CA SER A 83 -43.97 13.83 20.18
C SER A 83 -44.75 12.68 20.81
N GLY A 84 -44.09 11.57 21.15
CA GLY A 84 -44.74 10.44 21.79
C GLY A 84 -43.77 9.62 22.63
N SER A 85 -44.17 9.43 23.88
CA SER A 85 -43.43 8.93 25.04
C SER A 85 -42.81 7.53 24.94
N ALA A 86 -41.94 7.28 25.91
CA ALA A 86 -41.30 6.03 26.26
C ALA A 86 -42.23 4.81 26.28
N ASP A 87 -41.75 3.71 25.69
CA ASP A 87 -42.04 2.36 26.15
C ASP A 87 -40.79 1.48 26.02
N ASN A 88 -40.44 0.87 27.15
CA ASN A 88 -39.41 -0.15 27.27
C ASN A 88 -39.99 -1.46 26.73
N VAL A 89 -39.50 -1.92 25.58
CA VAL A 89 -39.77 -3.29 25.11
C VAL A 89 -38.44 -3.95 24.72
N GLN A 90 -37.95 -4.74 25.67
CA GLN A 90 -36.92 -5.75 25.46
C GLN A 90 -37.42 -6.77 24.43
N THR A 91 -37.09 -6.52 23.16
CA THR A 91 -37.28 -7.47 22.07
C THR A 91 -35.95 -8.14 21.80
N SER A 92 -35.83 -9.39 22.25
CA SER A 92 -34.70 -10.27 21.94
C SER A 92 -34.70 -10.58 20.44
N GLN A 93 -34.03 -9.75 19.66
CA GLN A 93 -33.75 -10.00 18.25
C GLN A 93 -32.63 -11.08 18.17
N PRO A 94 -32.76 -12.12 17.32
CA PRO A 94 -31.70 -13.08 17.12
C PRO A 94 -30.52 -12.37 16.47
N ALA A 95 -29.40 -12.28 17.19
CA ALA A 95 -28.15 -11.85 16.61
C ALA A 95 -27.80 -12.81 15.48
N ALA A 96 -27.75 -12.28 14.25
CA ALA A 96 -27.09 -12.92 13.14
C ALA A 96 -25.67 -13.26 13.61
N SER A 97 -25.46 -14.54 13.87
CA SER A 97 -24.20 -15.07 14.35
C SER A 97 -23.27 -15.06 13.15
N THR A 98 -22.60 -13.95 12.92
CA THR A 98 -21.44 -13.93 12.03
C THR A 98 -20.45 -14.90 12.66
N SER A 99 -20.40 -16.11 12.11
CA SER A 99 -19.43 -17.13 12.46
C SER A 99 -18.05 -16.57 12.12
N SER A 100 -17.46 -15.85 13.06
CA SER A 100 -16.12 -15.32 12.92
C SER A 100 -15.18 -16.50 12.97
N LYS A 101 -14.65 -16.87 11.81
CA LYS A 101 -13.61 -17.89 11.69
C LYS A 101 -12.49 -17.53 12.70
N PRO A 102 -12.04 -18.47 13.54
CA PRO A 102 -11.08 -18.15 14.58
C PRO A 102 -9.77 -17.64 13.95
N VAL A 103 -9.36 -16.42 14.31
CA VAL A 103 -8.12 -15.82 13.84
C VAL A 103 -6.94 -16.47 14.57
N SER A 104 -5.97 -16.97 13.82
CA SER A 104 -4.75 -17.60 14.37
C SER A 104 -3.55 -17.32 13.48
N LEU A 105 -2.33 -17.48 14.04
CA LEU A 105 -1.10 -17.30 13.27
C LEU A 105 -0.91 -18.34 12.15
N GLY A 106 -1.52 -19.53 12.26
CA GLY A 106 -1.43 -20.55 11.22
C GLY A 106 -2.38 -20.33 10.03
N SER A 107 -3.42 -19.50 10.23
CA SER A 107 -4.43 -19.24 9.20
C SER A 107 -5.13 -17.91 9.48
N PHE A 108 -4.43 -16.80 9.27
CA PHE A 108 -4.95 -15.45 9.41
C PHE A 108 -5.80 -15.09 8.17
N PRO A 109 -7.11 -14.79 8.29
CA PRO A 109 -7.93 -14.43 7.13
C PRO A 109 -7.56 -13.06 6.56
N VAL A 110 -7.43 -12.94 5.23
CA VAL A 110 -7.15 -11.65 4.56
C VAL A 110 -8.25 -10.62 4.83
N SER A 111 -9.50 -11.08 5.00
CA SER A 111 -10.65 -10.24 5.37
C SER A 111 -10.49 -9.50 6.71
N GLU A 112 -9.59 -9.95 7.59
CA GLU A 112 -9.32 -9.35 8.90
C GLU A 112 -8.23 -8.28 8.85
N ALA A 113 -7.52 -8.16 7.73
CA ALA A 113 -6.40 -7.23 7.58
C ALA A 113 -6.79 -5.73 7.74
N PRO A 114 -7.97 -5.26 7.28
CA PRO A 114 -8.43 -3.89 7.52
C PRO A 114 -8.63 -3.57 9.01
N ASP A 115 -9.22 -4.48 9.78
CA ASP A 115 -9.43 -4.29 11.22
C ASP A 115 -8.10 -4.33 11.97
N LEU A 116 -7.17 -5.19 11.55
CA LEU A 116 -5.81 -5.18 12.08
C LEU A 116 -5.09 -3.86 11.77
N ALA A 117 -5.23 -3.33 10.56
CA ALA A 117 -4.68 -2.03 10.20
C ALA A 117 -5.23 -0.91 11.10
N GLN A 118 -6.53 -0.94 11.41
CA GLN A 118 -7.15 0.00 12.34
C GLN A 118 -6.61 -0.18 13.77
N ALA A 119 -6.39 -1.41 14.25
CA ALA A 119 -5.79 -1.69 15.55
C ALA A 119 -4.35 -1.15 15.64
N ILE A 120 -3.54 -1.31 14.59
CA ILE A 120 -2.18 -0.76 14.51
C ILE A 120 -2.21 0.78 14.53
N LYS A 121 -3.11 1.40 13.76
CA LYS A 121 -3.27 2.86 13.78
C LYS A 121 -3.62 3.36 15.19
N ASN A 122 -4.51 2.66 15.89
CA ASN A 122 -4.94 3.00 17.23
C ASN A 122 -3.85 2.76 18.29
N SER A 123 -2.87 1.89 18.04
CA SER A 123 -1.77 1.65 18.97
C SER A 123 -0.74 2.80 19.02
N GLY A 124 -0.81 3.74 18.07
CA GLY A 124 0.12 4.87 18.01
C GLY A 124 1.57 4.47 17.74
N GLY A 125 1.79 3.34 17.06
CA GLY A 125 3.12 2.81 16.75
C GLY A 125 3.74 1.95 17.86
N ASN A 126 3.01 1.69 18.94
CA ASN A 126 3.45 0.77 19.98
C ASN A 126 3.22 -0.69 19.54
N PHE A 127 4.21 -1.53 19.83
CA PHE A 127 4.17 -2.98 19.59
C PHE A 127 4.61 -3.75 20.84
N PRO A 128 4.08 -4.96 21.08
CA PRO A 128 3.12 -5.69 20.23
C PRO A 128 1.72 -5.05 20.21
N VAL A 129 0.96 -5.31 19.15
CA VAL A 129 -0.44 -4.87 19.02
C VAL A 129 -1.35 -6.02 19.41
N SER A 130 -2.26 -5.77 20.35
CA SER A 130 -3.33 -6.71 20.68
C SER A 130 -4.40 -6.68 19.60
N PHE A 131 -4.64 -7.81 18.95
CA PHE A 131 -5.68 -7.98 17.94
C PHE A 131 -6.46 -9.27 18.20
N LYS A 132 -7.72 -9.12 18.63
CA LYS A 132 -8.54 -10.23 19.12
C LYS A 132 -7.81 -11.00 20.23
N SER A 133 -7.55 -12.30 20.07
CA SER A 133 -6.79 -13.13 21.01
C SER A 133 -5.28 -13.16 20.74
N LEU A 134 -4.79 -12.44 19.72
CA LEU A 134 -3.38 -12.44 19.32
C LEU A 134 -2.65 -11.21 19.87
N SER A 135 -1.40 -11.43 20.27
CA SER A 135 -0.42 -10.36 20.51
C SER A 135 0.58 -10.39 19.36
N LEU A 136 0.49 -9.40 18.46
CA LEU A 136 1.22 -9.40 17.19
C LEU A 136 2.43 -8.49 17.24
N SER A 137 3.59 -9.02 16.85
CA SER A 137 4.81 -8.23 16.70
C SER A 137 4.75 -7.30 15.49
N LYS A 138 5.61 -6.28 15.47
CA LYS A 138 5.73 -5.37 14.31
C LYS A 138 6.03 -6.14 13.02
N SER A 139 6.87 -7.17 13.09
CA SER A 139 7.23 -8.03 11.96
C SER A 139 6.05 -8.85 11.46
N GLN A 140 5.25 -9.41 12.37
CA GLN A 140 4.03 -10.14 12.01
C GLN A 140 3.00 -9.22 11.34
N CYS A 141 2.77 -8.03 11.89
CA CYS A 141 1.88 -7.04 11.28
C CYS A 141 2.37 -6.64 9.89
N LEU A 142 3.67 -6.33 9.73
CA LEU A 142 4.27 -6.02 8.44
C LEU A 142 4.03 -7.13 7.40
N TYR A 143 4.23 -8.38 7.79
CA TYR A 143 3.98 -9.53 6.92
C TYR A 143 2.49 -9.68 6.59
N ILE A 144 1.60 -9.68 7.58
CA ILE A 144 0.16 -9.83 7.39
C ILE A 144 -0.37 -8.76 6.44
N LEU A 145 -0.08 -7.48 6.71
CA LEU A 145 -0.66 -6.39 5.90
C LEU A 145 -0.11 -6.40 4.46
N SER A 146 1.19 -6.59 4.27
CA SER A 146 1.78 -6.66 2.92
C SER A 146 1.30 -7.89 2.14
N LYS A 147 1.16 -9.05 2.79
CA LYS A 147 0.62 -10.25 2.16
C LYS A 147 -0.86 -10.08 1.82
N ALA A 148 -1.66 -9.48 2.71
CA ALA A 148 -3.07 -9.19 2.45
C ALA A 148 -3.27 -8.28 1.24
N ILE A 149 -2.50 -7.20 1.11
CA ILE A 149 -2.54 -6.32 -0.08
C ILE A 149 -2.20 -7.10 -1.35
N THR A 150 -1.24 -8.02 -1.29
CA THR A 150 -0.85 -8.88 -2.41
C THR A 150 -1.98 -9.81 -2.84
N GLU A 151 -2.64 -10.48 -1.90
CA GLU A 151 -3.75 -11.38 -2.18
C GLU A 151 -4.98 -10.63 -2.70
N ILE A 152 -5.33 -9.49 -2.08
CA ILE A 152 -6.42 -8.62 -2.56
C ILE A 152 -6.12 -8.13 -3.99
N GLY A 153 -4.89 -7.66 -4.24
CA GLY A 153 -4.44 -7.23 -5.57
C GLY A 153 -4.47 -8.34 -6.63
N SER A 154 -4.40 -9.60 -6.19
CA SER A 154 -4.46 -10.79 -7.05
C SER A 154 -5.88 -11.36 -7.20
N GLY A 155 -6.89 -10.73 -6.58
CA GLY A 155 -8.28 -11.18 -6.65
C GLY A 155 -8.66 -12.27 -5.62
N HIS A 156 -7.89 -12.41 -4.54
CA HIS A 156 -8.13 -13.39 -3.48
C HIS A 156 -8.40 -12.74 -2.10
N PRO A 157 -9.45 -11.93 -1.94
CA PRO A 157 -9.76 -11.25 -0.67
C PRO A 157 -10.15 -12.23 0.46
N ASP A 158 -10.56 -13.45 0.12
CA ASP A 158 -10.98 -14.50 1.06
C ASP A 158 -9.86 -15.50 1.43
N ALA A 159 -8.63 -15.24 0.96
CA ALA A 159 -7.49 -16.09 1.25
C ALA A 159 -7.12 -16.11 2.74
N THR A 160 -6.30 -17.07 3.14
CA THR A 160 -5.70 -17.15 4.47
C THR A 160 -4.18 -17.09 4.40
N ILE A 161 -3.56 -16.52 5.43
CA ILE A 161 -2.12 -16.29 5.55
C ILE A 161 -1.58 -17.14 6.70
N SER A 162 -0.56 -17.94 6.44
CA SER A 162 0.25 -18.56 7.50
C SER A 162 1.35 -17.59 7.91
N VAL A 163 1.19 -16.96 9.07
CA VAL A 163 1.97 -15.79 9.54
C VAL A 163 3.38 -16.17 9.98
N GLY A 164 3.53 -17.28 10.71
CA GLY A 164 4.80 -17.65 11.34
C GLY A 164 5.26 -16.64 12.40
N ASN A 165 6.58 -16.56 12.60
CA ASN A 165 7.21 -15.65 13.56
C ASN A 165 8.45 -14.99 12.94
N PRO A 166 8.29 -14.07 11.97
CA PRO A 166 9.42 -13.44 11.31
C PRO A 166 10.15 -12.46 12.24
N ASP A 167 11.48 -12.45 12.16
CA ASP A 167 12.31 -11.47 12.87
C ASP A 167 12.19 -10.08 12.25
N TYR A 168 12.47 -9.04 13.04
CA TYR A 168 12.55 -7.69 12.51
C TYR A 168 13.88 -7.44 11.78
N ALA A 169 13.90 -6.42 10.93
CA ALA A 169 15.10 -5.99 10.22
C ALA A 169 16.22 -5.62 11.20
N SER A 170 17.43 -6.14 10.97
CA SER A 170 18.59 -5.88 11.83
C SER A 170 19.19 -4.49 11.62
N HIS A 171 19.10 -3.95 10.40
CA HIS A 171 19.66 -2.64 10.03
C HIS A 171 18.68 -1.89 9.13
N PRO A 172 17.48 -1.51 9.63
CA PRO A 172 16.47 -0.84 8.84
C PRO A 172 16.98 0.52 8.36
N SER A 173 16.72 0.84 7.10
CA SER A 173 17.12 2.08 6.45
C SER A 173 16.08 2.47 5.39
N GLY A 174 16.13 3.72 4.93
CA GLY A 174 15.21 4.24 3.92
C GLY A 174 14.82 5.67 4.21
N ARG A 175 14.18 6.31 3.23
CA ARG A 175 13.71 7.68 3.28
C ARG A 175 12.22 7.68 3.56
N ASP A 176 11.81 8.46 4.56
CA ASP A 176 10.39 8.63 4.91
C ASP A 176 9.84 9.93 4.29
N SER A 177 10.29 10.26 3.07
CA SER A 177 9.82 11.44 2.35
C SER A 177 8.43 11.23 1.78
N SER A 178 7.66 12.32 1.67
CA SER A 178 6.34 12.25 1.07
C SER A 178 6.38 12.06 -0.44
N GLN A 179 5.55 11.16 -0.94
CA GLN A 179 5.41 10.84 -2.36
C GLN A 179 4.07 10.17 -2.66
N SER A 180 3.61 10.30 -3.90
CA SER A 180 2.45 9.54 -4.38
C SER A 180 2.91 8.20 -4.94
N ILE A 181 2.30 7.10 -4.51
CA ILE A 181 2.59 5.75 -4.98
C ILE A 181 1.33 5.19 -5.64
N ALA A 182 1.43 4.91 -6.94
CA ALA A 182 0.35 4.27 -7.71
C ALA A 182 0.08 2.83 -7.26
N ARG A 183 -1.15 2.36 -7.52
CA ARG A 183 -1.62 1.01 -7.19
C ARG A 183 -0.70 -0.12 -7.60
N GLU A 184 -0.30 -0.13 -8.86
CA GLU A 184 0.63 -1.14 -9.39
C GLU A 184 1.94 -1.21 -8.61
N ASN A 185 2.45 -0.06 -8.16
CA ASN A 185 3.72 0.02 -7.44
C ASN A 185 3.59 -0.46 -6.00
N TYR A 186 2.58 -0.03 -5.25
CA TYR A 186 2.45 -0.49 -3.86
C TYR A 186 2.03 -1.96 -3.78
N VAL A 187 1.28 -2.49 -4.75
CA VAL A 187 0.96 -3.93 -4.83
C VAL A 187 2.22 -4.73 -5.14
N ASP A 188 3.03 -4.32 -6.11
CA ASP A 188 4.32 -4.95 -6.42
C ASP A 188 5.29 -4.92 -5.22
N MET A 189 5.41 -3.77 -4.55
CA MET A 189 6.21 -3.64 -3.32
C MET A 189 5.74 -4.61 -2.24
N SER A 190 4.43 -4.67 -1.99
CA SER A 190 3.83 -5.58 -1.00
C SER A 190 4.09 -7.04 -1.33
N SER A 191 4.02 -7.40 -2.61
CA SER A 191 4.30 -8.76 -3.09
C SER A 191 5.77 -9.14 -2.88
N ARG A 192 6.71 -8.26 -3.26
CA ARG A 192 8.14 -8.50 -3.07
C ARG A 192 8.53 -8.55 -1.60
N PHE A 193 7.95 -7.69 -0.78
CA PHE A 193 8.22 -7.58 0.64
C PHE A 193 7.74 -8.82 1.40
N SER A 194 6.49 -9.24 1.19
CA SER A 194 5.95 -10.47 1.79
C SER A 194 6.71 -11.71 1.32
N SER A 195 7.01 -11.82 0.02
CA SER A 195 7.83 -12.91 -0.55
C SER A 195 9.27 -12.95 0.00
N TRP A 196 9.83 -11.80 0.41
CA TRP A 196 11.12 -11.79 1.09
C TRP A 196 11.02 -12.40 2.49
N ILE A 197 10.00 -11.99 3.25
CA ILE A 197 9.78 -12.50 4.62
C ILE A 197 9.57 -14.01 4.59
N GLU A 198 8.74 -14.51 3.66
CA GLU A 198 8.50 -15.95 3.49
C GLU A 198 9.78 -16.75 3.22
N ARG A 199 10.72 -16.18 2.45
CA ARG A 199 11.97 -16.86 2.06
C ARG A 199 13.06 -16.77 3.11
N ASN A 200 13.15 -15.66 3.82
CA ASN A 200 14.29 -15.36 4.69
C ASN A 200 13.96 -15.45 6.17
N GLY A 201 12.67 -15.45 6.55
CA GLY A 201 12.24 -15.48 7.95
C GLY A 201 12.41 -14.14 8.67
N TYR A 202 12.73 -13.04 7.98
CA TYR A 202 12.88 -11.72 8.58
C TYR A 202 12.47 -10.58 7.64
N VAL A 203 12.12 -9.44 8.22
CA VAL A 203 11.76 -8.20 7.53
C VAL A 203 12.96 -7.62 6.75
N PRO A 204 12.81 -7.23 5.47
CA PRO A 204 13.87 -6.54 4.72
C PRO A 204 14.38 -5.27 5.40
N ASN A 205 15.65 -4.90 5.18
CA ASN A 205 16.19 -3.65 5.72
C ASN A 205 15.64 -2.38 5.03
N TYR A 206 15.12 -2.49 3.82
CA TYR A 206 14.53 -1.38 3.04
C TYR A 206 13.57 -1.94 1.99
N VAL A 207 12.74 -1.08 1.41
CA VAL A 207 11.82 -1.45 0.32
C VAL A 207 12.03 -0.51 -0.86
N GLY A 208 12.45 -1.07 -1.99
CA GLY A 208 12.67 -0.29 -3.20
C GLY A 208 11.38 -0.07 -4.00
N ILE A 209 11.24 1.15 -4.54
CA ILE A 209 10.18 1.54 -5.46
C ILE A 209 10.77 1.50 -6.88
N TYR A 210 10.18 0.72 -7.79
CA TYR A 210 10.69 0.60 -9.16
C TYR A 210 10.31 1.78 -10.08
N THR A 211 10.47 2.99 -9.54
CA THR A 211 10.31 4.26 -10.24
C THR A 211 11.66 4.97 -10.21
N GLY A 212 12.19 5.36 -11.37
CA GLY A 212 13.51 6.01 -11.46
C GLY A 212 13.57 7.28 -10.60
N GLY A 213 14.65 7.44 -9.82
CA GLY A 213 14.88 8.61 -8.97
C GLY A 213 14.13 8.60 -7.63
N VAL A 214 13.35 7.55 -7.33
CA VAL A 214 12.67 7.40 -6.05
C VAL A 214 13.57 6.67 -5.07
N ALA A 215 13.70 7.22 -3.86
CA ALA A 215 14.49 6.61 -2.80
C ALA A 215 13.78 5.38 -2.21
N ASP A 216 14.58 4.42 -1.72
CA ASP A 216 14.07 3.30 -0.93
C ASP A 216 13.36 3.81 0.33
N ILE A 217 12.32 3.11 0.77
CA ILE A 217 11.57 3.42 1.98
C ILE A 217 11.93 2.48 3.12
N SER A 218 11.77 2.94 4.35
CA SER A 218 12.02 2.12 5.55
C SER A 218 10.94 1.06 5.76
N PRO A 219 11.23 -0.03 6.50
CA PRO A 219 10.19 -0.99 6.89
C PRO A 219 9.08 -0.37 7.75
N SER A 220 9.42 0.61 8.58
CA SER A 220 8.40 1.39 9.32
C SER A 220 7.49 2.14 8.37
N ARG A 221 8.04 2.78 7.34
CA ARG A 221 7.26 3.47 6.33
C ARG A 221 6.39 2.54 5.49
N MET A 222 6.91 1.35 5.20
CA MET A 222 6.13 0.29 4.55
C MET A 222 4.91 -0.11 5.40
N LEU A 223 5.06 -0.18 6.72
CA LEU A 223 3.93 -0.45 7.62
C LEU A 223 2.85 0.65 7.51
N ASP A 224 3.24 1.92 7.56
CA ASP A 224 2.31 3.06 7.45
C ASP A 224 1.55 3.07 6.11
N ILE A 225 2.26 2.76 5.03
CA ILE A 225 1.69 2.56 3.69
C ILE A 225 0.63 1.47 3.74
N CYS A 226 0.97 0.29 4.26
CA CYS A 226 0.05 -0.84 4.30
C CYS A 226 -1.17 -0.55 5.16
N VAL A 227 -0.98 0.10 6.32
CA VAL A 227 -2.08 0.52 7.20
C VAL A 227 -3.02 1.46 6.47
N SER A 228 -2.49 2.46 5.76
CA SER A 228 -3.30 3.44 5.04
C SER A 228 -4.11 2.78 3.92
N ILE A 229 -3.48 1.93 3.12
CA ILE A 229 -4.13 1.16 2.04
C ILE A 229 -5.27 0.32 2.58
N LEU A 230 -5.04 -0.44 3.65
CA LEU A 230 -6.03 -1.39 4.18
C LEU A 230 -7.17 -0.71 4.92
N ILE A 231 -6.93 0.45 5.54
CA ILE A 231 -8.00 1.28 6.10
C ILE A 231 -8.92 1.79 4.98
N ASP A 232 -8.37 2.23 3.85
CA ASP A 232 -9.19 2.71 2.73
C ASP A 232 -9.90 1.57 2.01
N TYR A 233 -9.23 0.42 1.85
CA TYR A 233 -9.86 -0.81 1.36
C TYR A 233 -11.02 -1.26 2.26
N GLY A 234 -10.87 -1.20 3.59
CA GLY A 234 -11.92 -1.58 4.53
C GLY A 234 -13.20 -0.75 4.39
N LYS A 235 -13.10 0.50 3.94
CA LYS A 235 -14.25 1.39 3.73
C LYS A 235 -14.89 1.23 2.35
N THR A 236 -14.07 1.00 1.34
CA THR A 236 -14.49 1.10 -0.08
C THR A 236 -14.62 -0.26 -0.76
N HIS A 237 -14.09 -1.31 -0.14
CA HIS A 237 -13.89 -2.63 -0.74
C HIS A 237 -13.09 -2.61 -2.05
N ASN A 238 -12.32 -1.55 -2.28
CA ASN A 238 -11.48 -1.35 -3.44
C ASN A 238 -10.11 -0.84 -3.00
N LEU A 239 -9.04 -1.38 -3.58
CA LEU A 239 -7.70 -0.86 -3.32
C LEU A 239 -7.57 0.53 -3.97
N PRO A 240 -7.05 1.55 -3.27
CA PRO A 240 -6.99 2.92 -3.77
C PRO A 240 -6.08 3.04 -5.00
N ASP A 241 -6.45 3.84 -6.01
CA ASP A 241 -5.65 3.98 -7.24
C ASP A 241 -4.23 4.54 -6.97
N SER A 242 -4.09 5.32 -5.91
CA SER A 242 -2.80 5.77 -5.39
C SER A 242 -2.91 6.08 -3.90
N ILE A 243 -1.78 6.14 -3.22
CA ILE A 243 -1.67 6.67 -1.86
C ILE A 243 -0.67 7.81 -1.84
N ASN A 244 -0.94 8.80 -0.98
CA ASN A 244 0.05 9.80 -0.63
C ASN A 244 0.62 9.42 0.72
N VAL A 245 1.88 9.05 0.71
CA VAL A 245 2.68 8.90 1.91
C VAL A 245 3.36 10.21 2.17
#